data_AF-A0A7R7DJ09-F1
#
_entry.id   AF-A0A7R7DJ09-F1
#
_cell.length_a   1.000
_cell.length_b   1.000
_cell.length_c   1.000
_cell.angle_alpha   90.00
_cell.angle_beta   90.00
_cell.angle_gamma   90.00
#
_symmetry.space_group_name_H-M   'P 1'
#
loop_
_entity.id
_entity.type
_entity.pdbx_description
1 polymer ?
#
loop_
_entity_poly.entity_id
_entity_poly.type
_entity_poly.pdbx_seq_one_letter_code
_entity_poly.pdbx_strand_id
1 'polypeptide(L)' 'MVAMTGVIPRPGDVVHILQGASWLFADREIRRFRVWRAEALPGQSGWCELTGWDLDANPQTLITYDLLVAGLIIRPGDQW' A
#
# COMPACT_ATOMS: atom_id res chain seq x y z
N MET A 1 -0.45 12.60 15.41
CA MET A 1 -0.85 13.19 14.12
C MET A 1 -0.26 12.30 13.04
N VAL A 2 -1.07 11.49 12.35
CA VAL A 2 -0.59 10.60 11.27
C VAL A 2 -0.84 11.33 9.95
N ALA A 3 0.21 11.59 9.18
CA ALA A 3 0.07 12.19 7.86
C ALA A 3 -0.54 11.14 6.92
N MET A 4 -1.84 11.28 6.60
CA MET A 4 -2.42 10.60 5.44
C MET A 4 -1.81 11.25 4.21
N THR A 5 -0.82 10.60 3.61
CA THR A 5 -0.15 11.10 2.43
C THR A 5 -1.05 10.80 1.25
N GLY A 6 -1.81 11.78 0.73
CA GLY A 6 -2.54 11.70 -0.54
C GLY A 6 -1.63 11.56 -1.76
N VAL A 7 -0.54 10.80 -1.62
CA VAL A 7 0.59 10.68 -2.53
C VAL A 7 0.72 9.21 -2.90
N ILE A 8 0.92 8.93 -4.17
CA ILE A 8 1.13 7.56 -4.66
C ILE A 8 2.51 7.07 -4.19
N PRO A 9 2.60 5.89 -3.54
CA PRO A 9 3.87 5.31 -3.11
C PRO A 9 4.83 5.05 -4.27
N ARG A 10 6.14 5.13 -4.02
CA ARG A 10 7.17 4.85 -5.03
C ARG A 10 7.68 3.41 -4.94
N PRO A 11 8.21 2.85 -6.03
CA PRO A 11 8.97 1.60 -5.97
C PRO A 11 10.05 1.65 -4.88
N GLY A 12 10.09 0.63 -4.04
CA GLY A 12 10.99 0.51 -2.89
C GLY A 12 10.40 1.02 -1.57
N ASP A 13 9.34 1.83 -1.58
CA ASP A 13 8.69 2.27 -0.35
C ASP A 13 8.08 1.08 0.41
N VAL A 14 8.06 1.17 1.74
CA VAL A 14 7.26 0.26 2.57
C VAL A 14 6.00 1.01 2.97
N VAL A 15 4.85 0.52 2.56
CA VAL A 15 3.55 1.07 2.93
C VAL A 15 2.93 0.24 4.02
N HIS A 16 2.37 0.92 5.02
CA HIS A 16 1.51 0.30 6.01
C HIS A 16 0.07 0.50 5.56
N ILE A 17 -0.57 -0.59 5.16
CA ILE A 17 -1.96 -0.61 4.68
C ILE A 17 -2.86 -0.68 5.91
N LEU A 18 -3.63 0.38 6.14
CA LEU A 18 -4.56 0.46 7.27
C LEU A 18 -5.83 -0.36 7.00
N GLN A 19 -6.51 -0.74 8.09
CA GLN A 19 -7.83 -1.36 8.02
C GLN A 19 -8.78 -0.44 7.23
N GLY A 20 -9.47 -0.99 6.22
CA GLY A 20 -10.36 -0.22 5.34
C GLY A 20 -9.68 0.54 4.20
N ALA A 21 -8.35 0.49 4.07
CA ALA A 21 -7.65 0.98 2.88
C ALA A 21 -7.92 0.11 1.64
N SER A 22 -8.42 -1.11 1.85
CA SER A 22 -8.95 -1.99 0.81
C SER A 22 -10.23 -2.65 1.30
N TRP A 23 -11.14 -2.92 0.37
CA TRP A 23 -12.29 -3.80 0.60
C TRP A 23 -11.87 -5.22 1.00
N LEU A 24 -10.69 -5.67 0.53
CA LEU A 24 -10.13 -6.99 0.84
C LEU A 24 -9.56 -7.08 2.27
N PHE A 25 -9.29 -5.95 2.91
CA PHE A 25 -8.63 -5.86 4.22
C PHE A 25 -9.48 -5.14 5.26
N ALA A 26 -10.79 -5.01 5.04
CA ALA A 26 -11.70 -4.35 5.96
C ALA A 26 -11.66 -4.97 7.38
N ASP A 27 -11.27 -6.24 7.52
CA ASP A 27 -11.24 -6.99 8.78
C ASP A 27 -9.83 -7.42 9.23
N ARG A 28 -8.74 -6.88 8.64
CA ARG A 28 -7.37 -7.30 8.98
C ARG A 28 -6.53 -6.17 9.59
N GLU A 29 -5.59 -6.56 10.46
CA GLU A 29 -4.57 -5.67 11.06
C GLU A 29 -3.73 -4.93 10.01
N ILE A 30 -3.00 -3.91 10.45
CA ILE A 30 -2.07 -3.12 9.62
C ILE A 30 -1.04 -4.04 8.97
N ARG A 31 -0.99 -4.06 7.63
CA ARG A 31 -0.02 -4.85 6.85
C ARG A 31 1.11 -4.00 6.31
N ARG A 32 2.33 -4.52 6.36
CA ARG A 32 3.51 -3.93 5.72
C ARG A 32 3.68 -4.50 4.33
N PHE A 33 3.73 -3.63 3.35
CA PHE A 33 3.85 -4.01 1.96
C PHE A 33 4.97 -3.24 1.28
N ARG A 34 5.90 -3.96 0.67
CA ARG A 34 7.01 -3.40 -0.11
C ARG A 34 6.52 -3.14 -1.51
N VAL A 35 6.54 -1.87 -1.93
CA VAL A 35 6.06 -1.45 -3.24
C VAL A 35 7.07 -1.82 -4.31
N TRP A 36 6.62 -2.55 -5.32
CA TRP A 36 7.34 -2.74 -6.58
C TRP A 36 6.89 -1.73 -7.62
N ARG A 37 5.58 -1.50 -7.72
CA ARG A 37 4.93 -0.54 -8.63
C ARG A 37 3.67 0.00 -7.96
N ALA A 38 3.38 1.28 -8.17
CA ALA A 38 2.09 1.84 -7.80
C ALA A 38 1.63 2.84 -8.86
N GLU A 39 0.36 2.76 -9.25
CA GLU A 39 -0.24 3.59 -10.29
C GLU A 39 -1.63 4.07 -9.86
N ALA A 40 -1.98 5.30 -10.23
CA ALA A 40 -3.32 5.81 -9.99
C ALA A 40 -4.34 4.99 -10.80
N LEU A 41 -5.46 4.61 -10.18
CA LEU A 41 -6.52 3.92 -10.91
C LEU A 41 -7.33 4.93 -11.74
N PRO A 42 -7.35 4.80 -13.08
CA PRO A 42 -8.14 5.70 -13.93
C PRO A 42 -9.63 5.51 -13.62
N GLY A 43 -10.31 6.59 -13.25
CA GLY A 43 -11.74 6.59 -12.92
C GLY A 43 -12.07 6.44 -11.43
N GLN A 44 -11.08 6.21 -10.56
CA GLN A 44 -11.29 6.17 -9.10
C GLN A 44 -10.35 7.14 -8.39
N SER A 45 -10.83 8.37 -8.18
CA SER A 45 -10.04 9.42 -7.52
C SER A 45 -9.63 9.01 -6.11
N GLY A 46 -8.33 9.11 -5.82
CA GLY A 46 -7.76 8.72 -4.52
C GLY A 46 -7.45 7.23 -4.38
N TRP A 47 -7.63 6.42 -5.42
CA TRP A 47 -7.25 5.01 -5.44
C TRP A 47 -5.99 4.79 -6.29
N CYS A 48 -5.19 3.82 -5.88
CA CYS A 48 -4.05 3.33 -6.64
C CYS A 48 -4.04 1.80 -6.68
N GLU A 49 -3.61 1.28 -7.83
CA GLU A 49 -3.16 -0.11 -7.93
C GLU A 49 -1.75 -0.16 -7.35
N LEU A 50 -1.50 -1.11 -6.47
CA LEU A 50 -0.25 -1.28 -5.76
C LEU A 50 0.22 -2.72 -5.87
N THR A 51 1.34 -2.92 -6.56
CA THR A 51 1.97 -4.22 -6.78
C THR A 51 3.26 -4.32 -5.99
N GLY A 52 3.54 -5.48 -5.39
CA GLY A 52 4.71 -5.67 -4.52
C GLY A 52 4.57 -6.88 -3.60
N TRP A 53 5.24 -6.84 -2.46
CA TRP A 53 5.34 -7.99 -1.55
C TRP A 53 4.75 -7.68 -0.18
N ASP A 54 3.93 -8.61 0.32
CA ASP A 54 3.45 -8.59 1.70
C ASP A 54 4.55 -9.11 2.63
N LEU A 55 5.09 -8.21 3.46
CA LEU A 55 6.21 -8.51 4.36
C LEU A 55 5.78 -9.28 5.61
N ASP A 56 4.48 -9.32 5.92
CA ASP A 56 3.97 -9.97 7.12
C ASP A 56 3.44 -11.38 6.82
N ALA A 57 2.94 -11.63 5.61
CA ALA A 57 2.41 -12.94 5.22
C ALA A 57 3.40 -13.80 4.42
N ASN A 58 3.94 -13.28 3.31
CA ASN A 58 4.87 -14.01 2.47
C ASN A 58 5.71 -13.04 1.61
N PRO A 59 6.94 -12.71 2.03
CA PRO A 59 7.77 -11.70 1.36
C PRO A 59 8.28 -12.12 -0.02
N GLN A 60 7.99 -13.35 -0.48
CA GLN A 60 8.46 -13.86 -1.77
C GLN A 60 7.38 -13.88 -2.86
N THR A 61 6.12 -13.63 -2.52
CA THR A 61 5.03 -13.60 -3.49
C THR A 61 4.71 -12.17 -3.90
N LEU A 62 4.74 -11.91 -5.21
CA LEU A 62 4.28 -10.65 -5.78
C LEU A 62 2.75 -10.65 -5.81
N ILE A 63 2.13 -9.63 -5.22
CA ILE A 63 0.68 -9.47 -5.11
C ILE A 63 0.32 -8.07 -5.60
N THR A 64 -0.88 -7.91 -6.17
CA THR A 64 -1.43 -6.62 -6.60
C THR A 64 -2.72 -6.33 -5.83
N TYR A 65 -2.88 -5.08 -5.38
CA TYR A 65 -4.06 -4.62 -4.65
C TYR A 65 -4.56 -3.27 -5.17
N ASP A 66 -5.88 -3.11 -5.22
CA ASP A 66 -6.52 -1.79 -5.35
C ASP A 66 -6.71 -1.20 -3.96
N LEU A 67 -6.05 -0.07 -3.70
CA LEU A 67 -5.96 0.56 -2.39
C LEU A 67 -6.34 2.04 -2.44
N LEU A 68 -7.05 2.49 -1.41
CA LEU A 68 -7.28 3.91 -1.17
C LEU A 68 -6.01 4.55 -0.61
N VAL A 69 -5.46 5.53 -1.32
CA VAL A 69 -4.19 6.21 -0.97
C VAL A 69 -4.25 6.85 0.42
N ALA A 70 -5.41 7.39 0.82
CA ALA A 70 -5.61 7.98 2.15
C ALA A 70 -5.48 6.96 3.30
N GLY A 71 -5.65 5.67 3.02
CA GLY A 71 -5.47 4.58 3.97
C GLY A 71 -4.04 4.03 4.02
N LEU A 72 -3.08 4.67 3.34
CA LEU A 72 -1.69 4.25 3.30
C LEU A 72 -0.81 5.17 4.15
N ILE A 73 0.07 4.57 4.95
CA ILE A 73 1.18 5.28 5.59
C ILE A 73 2.46 4.87 4.87
N ILE A 74 3.09 5.82 4.16
CA ILE A 74 4.30 5.57 3.38
C ILE A 74 5.52 5.77 4.27
N ARG A 75 6.38 4.74 4.36
CA ARG A 75 7.72 4.83 4.93
C ARG A 75 8.74 4.77 3.79
N PRO A 76 9.31 5.92 3.39
CA PRO A 76 10.27 5.94 2.30
C PRO A 76 11.55 5.21 2.70
N GLY A 77 12.01 4.32 1.82
CA GLY A 77 13.38 3.81 1.87
C GLY A 77 13.77 2.93 3.06
N ASP A 78 12.92 2.01 3.52
CA ASP A 78 13.38 0.92 4.40
C ASP A 78 14.30 -0.03 3.59
N GLN A 79 15.56 0.36 3.42
CA GLN A 79 16.56 -0.38 2.65
C GLN A 79 17.14 -1.51 3.49
N TRP A 80 16.69 -2.74 3.21
CA TRP A 80 17.37 -3.98 3.53
C TRP A 80 17.65 -4.70 2.21
#